data_AF-A0A328WNB7-F1
#
_entry.id   AF-A0A328WNB7-F1
#
_cell.length_a   1.000
_cell.length_b   1.000
_cell.length_c   1.000
_cell.angle_alpha   90.00
_cell.angle_beta   90.00
_cell.angle_gamma   90.00
#
_symmetry.space_group_name_H-M   'P 1'
#
loop_
_entity.id
_entity.type
_entity.pdbx_description
1 polymer ?
#
loop_
_entity_poly.entity_id
_entity_poly.type
_entity_poly.pdbx_seq_one_letter_code
_entity_poly.pdbx_strand_id
1 'polypeptide(L)'
;MTWEGTNIVMYKKFKWLTVLVAAVLVVMTGCQAVGGLDINKALLTSLDVKSSESKASIRFEVVPSDKALSTEDKEAIDLINSLSLNMDHAIVQDSKTVSIQGSIQYSDKKIPLHVSMDSKGMAIQLEGAKQPFYLSMDTTVPGLPDTSQYEQAIQDVVKKAAGLVLKHFPNPSTIAVKSAQEKVNGESLNLTHLHMELTGEEILNMVKPFAESLLKDEAGLKQVIGDAYDAIYPMITSIGEAYGEDIELLPQESKEEVVASLYEIVHGALIEFTENYDEQKEQLLEELPGSETVFGKDTILKLDYYFDEQLNTRKNALELTVALPASEDLPLKAFKVYSEGEVWNIGGAVKANQVDTSKGVLDVLNESVTPGQVLRNFEKDSQIYNVLKDDLKITHKTMFLSPESDDYGYGVIKKNNQSFVPLRYLTDQLDAEVKWTKGSKKITVVNDLTGEEIVLTVGSKTASVGGKNVTLQAAPFVHNNGSTYVPLRFMAEALGATLHLEGDGWISIKRD
;
A
#
# COMPACT_ATOMS: atom_id res chain seq x y z
N MET A 1 -4.11 10.71 29.19
CA MET A 1 -4.86 9.44 29.02
C MET A 1 -4.87 9.11 27.55
N THR A 2 -4.28 7.95 27.26
CA THR A 2 -3.99 7.26 25.99
C THR A 2 -4.85 7.61 24.76
N TRP A 3 -4.23 8.31 23.81
CA TRP A 3 -4.58 8.35 22.37
C TRP A 3 -3.94 7.17 21.62
N GLU A 4 -4.01 5.98 22.23
CA GLU A 4 -3.50 4.73 21.67
C GLU A 4 -4.64 3.74 21.34
N GLY A 5 -5.87 4.02 21.77
CA GLY A 5 -6.99 3.08 21.69
C GLY A 5 -7.53 2.84 20.27
N THR A 6 -7.66 3.87 19.44
CA THR A 6 -8.35 3.74 18.14
C THR A 6 -7.44 3.25 17.02
N ASN A 7 -6.19 3.71 16.97
CA ASN A 7 -5.22 3.27 15.96
C ASN A 7 -4.69 1.85 16.22
N ILE A 8 -4.48 1.46 17.48
CA ILE A 8 -4.02 0.10 17.81
C ILE A 8 -5.15 -0.92 17.59
N VAL A 9 -6.40 -0.55 17.82
CA VAL A 9 -7.55 -1.43 17.57
C VAL A 9 -7.78 -1.62 16.07
N MET A 10 -7.67 -0.59 15.23
CA MET A 10 -7.76 -0.75 13.77
C MET A 10 -6.57 -1.52 13.18
N TYR A 11 -5.34 -1.26 13.67
CA TYR A 11 -4.13 -1.96 13.23
C TYR A 11 -4.11 -3.44 13.69
N LYS A 12 -4.62 -3.77 14.88
CA LYS A 12 -4.82 -5.16 15.33
C LYS A 12 -5.96 -5.86 14.57
N LYS A 13 -7.04 -5.13 14.26
CA LYS A 13 -8.21 -5.64 13.52
C LYS A 13 -7.97 -5.84 12.02
N PHE A 14 -6.86 -5.36 11.44
CA PHE A 14 -6.49 -5.58 10.03
C PHE A 14 -5.30 -6.53 9.84
N LYS A 15 -4.69 -7.06 10.92
CA LYS A 15 -3.58 -8.03 10.83
C LYS A 15 -3.95 -9.29 10.01
N TRP A 16 -5.19 -9.75 10.11
CA TRP A 16 -5.67 -10.89 9.31
C TRP A 16 -5.73 -10.56 7.82
N LEU A 17 -6.05 -9.31 7.45
CA LEU A 17 -6.09 -8.86 6.06
C LEU A 17 -4.67 -8.79 5.47
N THR A 18 -3.66 -8.39 6.25
CA THR A 18 -2.26 -8.43 5.82
C THR A 18 -1.71 -9.85 5.70
N VAL A 19 -2.12 -10.77 6.59
CA VAL A 19 -1.73 -12.20 6.51
C VAL A 19 -2.44 -12.90 5.34
N LEU A 20 -3.70 -12.55 5.06
CA LEU A 20 -4.43 -13.05 3.90
C LEU A 20 -3.97 -12.43 2.58
N VAL A 21 -3.63 -11.15 2.53
CA VAL A 21 -3.01 -10.55 1.35
C VAL A 21 -1.62 -11.17 1.10
N ALA A 22 -0.86 -11.47 2.15
CA ALA A 22 0.37 -12.26 2.04
C ALA A 22 0.10 -13.71 1.58
N ALA A 23 -0.98 -14.35 2.01
CA ALA A 23 -1.39 -15.68 1.55
C ALA A 23 -1.94 -15.68 0.11
N VAL A 24 -2.61 -14.61 -0.32
CA VAL A 24 -3.14 -14.40 -1.70
C VAL A 24 -2.02 -13.99 -2.67
N LEU A 25 -0.92 -13.42 -2.18
CA LEU A 25 0.32 -13.25 -2.95
C LEU A 25 1.05 -14.57 -3.22
N VAL A 26 0.59 -15.70 -2.64
CA VAL A 26 1.13 -17.05 -2.87
C VAL A 26 0.09 -17.93 -3.57
N VAL A 27 -0.48 -17.46 -4.69
CA VAL A 27 -1.25 -18.35 -5.55
C VAL A 27 -0.55 -18.60 -6.87
N MET A 28 0.66 -19.12 -6.71
CA MET A 28 1.36 -19.87 -7.72
C MET A 28 1.19 -21.36 -7.38
N THR A 29 -0.01 -21.88 -7.61
CA THR A 29 -0.27 -23.33 -7.55
C THR A 29 0.43 -23.99 -8.75
N GLY A 30 1.56 -24.63 -8.51
CA GLY A 30 2.24 -25.44 -9.50
C GLY A 30 2.30 -26.90 -9.06
N CYS A 31 1.66 -27.82 -9.79
CA CYS A 31 2.20 -29.17 -9.97
C CYS A 31 1.51 -30.02 -11.05
N GLN A 32 2.35 -30.79 -11.74
CA GLN A 32 2.09 -31.86 -12.72
C GLN A 32 1.18 -31.50 -13.92
N ALA A 33 1.41 -32.19 -15.03
CA ALA A 33 0.56 -32.01 -16.20
C ALA A 33 -0.87 -32.46 -15.89
N VAL A 34 -1.78 -31.54 -15.60
CA VAL A 34 -3.20 -31.85 -15.36
C VAL A 34 -3.91 -31.75 -16.70
N GLY A 35 -4.54 -32.84 -17.13
CA GLY A 35 -5.24 -32.89 -18.42
C GLY A 35 -4.35 -32.56 -19.63
N GLY A 36 -3.03 -32.76 -19.53
CA GLY A 36 -2.06 -32.44 -20.58
C GLY A 36 -1.49 -31.01 -20.57
N LEU A 37 -1.92 -30.15 -19.65
CA LEU A 37 -1.37 -28.79 -19.46
C LEU A 37 -0.20 -28.81 -18.48
N ASP A 38 0.98 -28.38 -18.92
CA ASP A 38 2.13 -28.12 -18.03
C ASP A 38 1.95 -26.75 -17.35
N ILE A 39 1.31 -26.76 -16.17
CA ILE A 39 0.98 -25.56 -15.38
C ILE A 39 2.24 -24.79 -15.01
N ASN A 40 3.31 -25.50 -14.62
CA ASN A 40 4.57 -24.87 -14.19
C ASN A 40 5.19 -24.09 -15.34
N LYS A 41 5.27 -24.72 -16.52
CA LYS A 41 5.76 -24.04 -17.71
C LYS A 41 4.88 -22.85 -18.10
N ALA A 42 3.55 -22.97 -17.98
CA ALA A 42 2.62 -21.89 -18.32
C ALA A 42 2.75 -20.67 -17.37
N LEU A 43 2.88 -20.91 -16.06
CA LEU A 43 3.09 -19.86 -15.07
C LEU A 43 4.47 -19.20 -15.25
N LEU A 44 5.53 -19.98 -15.49
CA LEU A 44 6.86 -19.43 -15.80
C LEU A 44 6.86 -18.62 -17.11
N THR A 45 6.16 -19.07 -18.15
CA THR A 45 6.02 -18.34 -19.42
C THR A 45 5.36 -16.97 -19.20
N SER A 46 4.43 -16.88 -18.25
CA SER A 46 3.77 -15.61 -17.91
C SER A 46 4.73 -14.60 -17.26
N LEU A 47 5.84 -15.05 -16.64
CA LEU A 47 6.90 -14.19 -16.11
C LEU A 47 7.90 -13.70 -17.18
N ASP A 48 7.87 -14.28 -18.38
CA ASP A 48 8.76 -13.96 -19.50
C ASP A 48 8.14 -13.00 -20.53
N VAL A 49 6.93 -12.51 -20.27
CA VAL A 49 6.23 -11.58 -21.16
C VAL A 49 7.02 -10.27 -21.27
N LYS A 50 7.64 -10.06 -22.43
CA LYS A 50 8.44 -8.86 -22.72
C LYS A 50 7.58 -7.64 -23.01
N SER A 51 6.49 -7.84 -23.74
CA SER A 51 5.53 -6.80 -24.07
C SER A 51 4.14 -7.38 -24.19
N SER A 52 3.12 -6.59 -23.87
CA SER A 52 1.72 -6.98 -24.03
C SER A 52 0.79 -5.77 -23.92
N GLU A 53 -0.45 -5.99 -24.34
CA GLU A 53 -1.58 -5.14 -24.01
C GLU A 53 -2.58 -5.94 -23.17
N SER A 54 -3.26 -5.27 -22.26
CA SER A 54 -4.25 -5.91 -21.40
C SER A 54 -5.37 -4.97 -21.00
N LYS A 55 -6.44 -5.56 -20.49
CA LYS A 55 -7.48 -4.88 -19.72
C LYS A 55 -7.79 -5.73 -18.50
N ALA A 56 -8.21 -5.09 -17.42
CA ALA A 56 -8.59 -5.79 -16.20
C ALA A 56 -9.65 -5.01 -15.43
N SER A 57 -10.38 -5.70 -14.57
CA SER A 57 -11.27 -5.07 -13.59
C SER A 57 -11.10 -5.75 -12.24
N ILE A 58 -11.05 -4.94 -11.18
CA ILE A 58 -11.03 -5.40 -9.79
C ILE A 58 -12.22 -4.77 -9.08
N ARG A 59 -13.02 -5.59 -8.39
CA ARG A 59 -14.13 -5.11 -7.55
C ARG A 59 -14.09 -5.77 -6.18
N PHE A 60 -14.59 -5.04 -5.20
CA PHE A 60 -14.66 -5.48 -3.81
C PHE A 60 -16.12 -5.61 -3.39
N GLU A 61 -16.40 -6.56 -2.50
CA GLU A 61 -17.74 -6.76 -1.95
C GLU A 61 -17.62 -7.16 -0.49
N VAL A 62 -18.24 -6.41 0.41
CA VAL A 62 -18.49 -6.80 1.79
C VAL A 62 -19.91 -7.31 1.92
N VAL A 63 -20.05 -8.48 2.53
CA VAL A 63 -21.34 -9.12 2.76
C VAL A 63 -21.76 -8.88 4.21
N PRO A 64 -22.90 -8.22 4.45
CA PRO A 64 -23.39 -7.99 5.81
C PRO A 64 -23.77 -9.30 6.51
N SER A 65 -23.56 -9.33 7.82
CA SER A 65 -24.08 -10.38 8.69
C SER A 65 -25.62 -10.30 8.80
N ASP A 66 -26.24 -11.32 9.37
CA ASP A 66 -27.70 -11.36 9.53
C ASP A 66 -28.21 -10.45 10.68
N LYS A 67 -27.31 -9.67 11.31
CA LYS A 67 -27.64 -8.69 12.37
C LYS A 67 -28.21 -7.41 11.76
N ALA A 68 -28.94 -6.65 12.58
CA ALA A 68 -29.41 -5.32 12.20
C ALA A 68 -28.22 -4.37 12.02
N LEU A 69 -28.14 -3.73 10.84
CA LEU A 69 -27.12 -2.72 10.52
C LEU A 69 -27.59 -1.33 10.94
N SER A 70 -26.69 -0.52 11.50
CA SER A 70 -26.93 0.92 11.64
C SER A 70 -27.01 1.59 10.26
N THR A 71 -27.50 2.83 10.21
CA THR A 71 -27.50 3.62 8.96
C THR A 71 -26.06 3.85 8.47
N GLU A 72 -25.14 4.16 9.39
CA GLU A 72 -23.72 4.39 9.09
C GLU A 72 -23.05 3.12 8.51
N ASP A 73 -23.36 1.94 9.08
CA ASP A 73 -22.85 0.66 8.55
C ASP A 73 -23.35 0.39 7.13
N LYS A 74 -24.63 0.68 6.85
CA LYS A 74 -25.20 0.50 5.50
C LYS A 74 -24.53 1.42 4.49
N GLU A 75 -24.36 2.68 4.83
CA GLU A 75 -23.69 3.66 3.97
C GLU A 75 -22.23 3.24 3.70
N ALA A 76 -21.50 2.78 4.71
CA ALA A 76 -20.14 2.28 4.54
C ALA A 76 -20.07 1.01 3.67
N ILE A 77 -21.01 0.07 3.84
CA ILE A 77 -21.11 -1.16 3.04
C ILE A 77 -21.43 -0.84 1.59
N ASP A 78 -22.43 0.00 1.33
CA ASP A 78 -22.82 0.41 -0.02
C ASP A 78 -21.66 1.11 -0.72
N LEU A 79 -20.90 1.92 0.02
CA LEU A 79 -19.70 2.58 -0.48
C LEU A 79 -18.61 1.59 -0.88
N ILE A 80 -18.25 0.65 -0.01
CA ILE A 80 -17.23 -0.36 -0.31
C ILE A 80 -17.65 -1.21 -1.52
N ASN A 81 -18.93 -1.60 -1.58
CA ASN A 81 -19.47 -2.43 -2.65
C ASN A 81 -19.57 -1.70 -4.00
N SER A 82 -19.56 -0.37 -3.98
CA SER A 82 -19.50 0.45 -5.19
C SER A 82 -18.09 0.62 -5.76
N LEU A 83 -17.05 0.28 -4.97
CA LEU A 83 -15.66 0.48 -5.36
C LEU A 83 -15.22 -0.55 -6.40
N SER A 84 -14.79 -0.07 -7.57
CA SER A 84 -14.06 -0.89 -8.53
C SER A 84 -12.93 -0.12 -9.20
N LEU A 85 -11.87 -0.83 -9.56
CA LEU A 85 -10.78 -0.34 -10.37
C LEU A 85 -10.88 -0.99 -11.75
N ASN A 86 -11.09 -0.17 -12.77
CA ASN A 86 -11.16 -0.63 -14.15
C ASN A 86 -9.93 -0.16 -14.90
N MET A 87 -9.17 -1.11 -15.43
CA MET A 87 -8.02 -0.89 -16.30
C MET A 87 -8.49 -1.14 -17.72
N ASP A 88 -8.95 -0.09 -18.40
CA ASP A 88 -9.54 -0.19 -19.74
C ASP A 88 -8.47 -0.55 -20.78
N HIS A 89 -7.25 -0.03 -20.62
CA HIS A 89 -6.09 -0.35 -21.45
C HIS A 89 -4.79 -0.22 -20.67
N ALA A 90 -4.08 -1.33 -20.51
CA ALA A 90 -2.75 -1.38 -19.95
C ALA A 90 -1.76 -1.85 -21.03
N ILE A 91 -0.58 -1.25 -21.05
CA ILE A 91 0.49 -1.54 -21.98
C ILE A 91 1.75 -1.82 -21.17
N VAL A 92 2.27 -3.02 -21.31
CA VAL A 92 3.63 -3.37 -20.89
C VAL A 92 4.50 -3.29 -22.13
N GLN A 93 5.36 -2.28 -22.20
CA GLN A 93 6.27 -2.11 -23.34
C GLN A 93 7.54 -2.93 -23.17
N ASP A 94 8.05 -2.97 -21.95
CA ASP A 94 9.22 -3.73 -21.51
C ASP A 94 9.16 -3.91 -19.99
N SER A 95 10.17 -4.56 -19.39
CA SER A 95 10.21 -4.86 -17.95
C SER A 95 10.25 -3.62 -17.04
N LYS A 96 10.50 -2.44 -17.58
CA LYS A 96 10.59 -1.18 -16.82
C LYS A 96 9.50 -0.18 -17.21
N THR A 97 8.91 -0.30 -18.39
CA THR A 97 8.03 0.71 -18.97
C THR A 97 6.60 0.19 -19.09
N VAL A 98 5.70 0.77 -18.28
CA VAL A 98 4.28 0.39 -18.20
C VAL A 98 3.39 1.62 -18.28
N SER A 99 2.22 1.52 -18.91
CA SER A 99 1.17 2.53 -18.80
C SER A 99 -0.20 1.90 -18.64
N ILE A 100 -1.06 2.51 -17.83
CA ILE A 100 -2.42 2.06 -17.56
C ILE A 100 -3.36 3.24 -17.72
N GLN A 101 -4.37 3.09 -18.57
CA GLN A 101 -5.50 4.00 -18.68
C GLN A 101 -6.75 3.28 -18.15
N GLY A 102 -7.53 3.98 -17.33
CA GLY A 102 -8.66 3.37 -16.67
C GLY A 102 -9.45 4.34 -15.82
N SER A 103 -10.12 3.80 -14.81
CA SER A 103 -10.95 4.58 -13.90
C SER A 103 -11.17 3.89 -12.56
N ILE A 104 -11.38 4.69 -11.52
CA ILE A 104 -11.91 4.25 -10.24
C ILE A 104 -13.40 4.57 -10.24
N GLN A 105 -14.22 3.54 -10.06
CA GLN A 105 -15.63 3.71 -9.74
C GLN A 105 -15.76 3.87 -8.22
N TYR A 106 -16.47 4.90 -7.78
CA TYR A 106 -16.79 5.16 -6.38
C TYR A 106 -18.21 5.72 -6.30
N SER A 107 -19.11 5.01 -5.63
CA SER A 107 -20.54 5.27 -5.67
C SER A 107 -21.03 5.34 -7.14
N ASP A 108 -21.71 6.42 -7.52
CA ASP A 108 -22.15 6.74 -8.87
C ASP A 108 -21.08 7.49 -9.71
N LYS A 109 -19.92 7.81 -9.12
CA LYS A 109 -18.85 8.60 -9.73
C LYS A 109 -17.83 7.69 -10.42
N LYS A 110 -17.45 8.04 -11.65
CA LYS A 110 -16.37 7.39 -12.41
C LYS A 110 -15.22 8.38 -12.54
N ILE A 111 -14.09 8.10 -11.89
CA ILE A 111 -12.93 8.99 -11.84
C ILE A 111 -11.86 8.43 -12.78
N PRO A 112 -11.62 9.05 -13.95
CA PRO A 112 -10.57 8.61 -14.86
C PRO A 112 -9.18 8.71 -14.24
N LEU A 113 -8.34 7.74 -14.55
CA LEU A 113 -6.94 7.69 -14.12
C LEU A 113 -6.03 7.28 -15.27
N HIS A 114 -4.82 7.82 -15.25
CA HIS A 114 -3.72 7.44 -16.13
C HIS A 114 -2.48 7.24 -15.27
N VAL A 115 -1.97 6.02 -15.25
CA VAL A 115 -0.70 5.66 -14.58
C VAL A 115 0.34 5.41 -15.65
N SER A 116 1.56 5.89 -15.43
CA SER A 116 2.71 5.42 -16.17
C SER A 116 3.88 5.16 -15.23
N MET A 117 4.71 4.18 -15.59
CA MET A 117 5.90 3.81 -14.86
C MET A 117 7.04 3.66 -15.86
N ASP A 118 8.22 4.12 -15.44
CA ASP A 118 9.49 3.87 -16.10
C ASP A 118 10.59 3.59 -15.05
N SER A 119 11.85 3.57 -15.46
CA SER A 119 12.98 3.34 -14.54
C SER A 119 13.18 4.44 -13.48
N LYS A 120 12.56 5.61 -13.62
CA LYS A 120 12.70 6.73 -12.69
C LYS A 120 11.60 6.74 -11.63
N GLY A 121 10.45 6.16 -11.92
CA GLY A 121 9.34 6.13 -10.98
C GLY A 121 7.99 5.90 -11.63
N MET A 122 6.95 6.04 -10.81
CA MET A 122 5.56 5.89 -11.21
C MET A 122 4.84 7.23 -11.08
N ALA A 123 4.21 7.68 -12.17
CA ALA A 123 3.36 8.86 -12.22
C ALA A 123 1.88 8.44 -12.28
N ILE A 124 1.05 9.07 -11.45
CA ILE A 124 -0.39 8.81 -11.36
C ILE A 124 -1.13 10.13 -11.60
N GLN A 125 -1.78 10.24 -12.75
CA GLN A 125 -2.66 11.36 -13.09
C GLN A 125 -4.12 10.95 -12.85
N LEU A 126 -4.80 11.69 -11.99
CA LEU A 126 -6.25 11.59 -11.80
C LEU A 126 -6.93 12.76 -12.52
N GLU A 127 -8.13 12.54 -13.06
CA GLU A 127 -8.92 13.64 -13.64
C GLU A 127 -9.14 14.75 -12.60
N GLY A 128 -8.90 16.00 -13.02
CA GLY A 128 -9.01 17.17 -12.14
C GLY A 128 -7.77 17.46 -11.29
N ALA A 129 -6.74 16.61 -11.27
CA ALA A 129 -5.47 16.95 -10.63
C ALA A 129 -4.64 17.92 -11.50
N LYS A 130 -4.09 18.97 -10.89
CA LYS A 130 -3.24 19.99 -11.51
C LYS A 130 -1.85 19.47 -11.84
N GLN A 131 -1.33 18.60 -10.98
CA GLN A 131 -0.07 17.88 -11.17
C GLN A 131 -0.30 16.39 -10.88
N PRO A 132 0.40 15.48 -11.58
CA PRO A 132 0.35 14.07 -11.25
C PRO A 132 1.03 13.80 -9.90
N PHE A 133 0.55 12.78 -9.20
CA PHE A 133 1.26 12.21 -8.06
C PHE A 133 2.44 11.40 -8.57
N TYR A 134 3.56 11.46 -7.88
CA TYR A 134 4.78 10.77 -8.30
C TYR A 134 5.39 9.96 -7.16
N LEU A 135 5.65 8.69 -7.44
CA LEU A 135 6.38 7.77 -6.59
C LEU A 135 7.78 7.64 -7.20
N SER A 136 8.74 8.40 -6.68
CA SER A 136 10.12 8.31 -7.14
C SER A 136 10.69 6.93 -6.83
N MET A 137 11.28 6.29 -7.82
CA MET A 137 12.04 5.04 -7.66
C MET A 137 13.54 5.31 -7.78
N ASP A 138 13.96 6.57 -7.65
CA ASP A 138 15.36 6.91 -7.54
C ASP A 138 15.91 6.40 -6.20
N THR A 139 16.48 5.20 -6.24
CA THR A 139 17.15 4.56 -5.10
C THR A 139 18.60 5.01 -4.98
N THR A 140 19.05 6.03 -5.72
CA THR A 140 20.42 6.52 -5.60
C THR A 140 20.61 7.15 -4.23
N VAL A 141 21.39 6.47 -3.40
CA VAL A 141 21.83 7.00 -2.11
C VAL A 141 23.22 7.62 -2.32
N PRO A 142 23.43 8.90 -1.98
CA PRO A 142 24.75 9.52 -2.09
C PRO A 142 25.80 8.69 -1.33
N GLY A 143 26.83 8.24 -2.06
CA GLY A 143 27.91 7.41 -1.50
C GLY A 143 27.76 5.89 -1.75
N LEU A 144 26.64 5.43 -2.33
CA LEU A 144 26.49 4.04 -2.77
C LEU A 144 26.85 3.85 -4.26
N PRO A 145 27.42 2.70 -4.65
CA PRO A 145 27.65 2.36 -6.04
C PRO A 145 26.33 2.05 -6.77
N ASP A 146 26.32 2.25 -8.09
CA ASP A 146 25.21 1.84 -8.95
C ASP A 146 25.17 0.31 -9.08
N THR A 147 24.05 -0.27 -8.69
CA THR A 147 23.82 -1.73 -8.66
C THR A 147 22.97 -2.23 -9.83
N SER A 148 22.59 -1.35 -10.77
CA SER A 148 21.71 -1.68 -11.90
C SER A 148 22.25 -2.83 -12.77
N GLN A 149 23.57 -3.03 -12.82
CA GLN A 149 24.20 -4.11 -13.57
C GLN A 149 23.86 -5.52 -13.07
N TYR A 150 23.41 -5.65 -11.82
CA TYR A 150 23.06 -6.94 -11.20
C TYR A 150 21.58 -7.30 -11.34
N GLU A 151 20.73 -6.38 -11.80
CA GLU A 151 19.28 -6.57 -11.87
C GLU A 151 18.88 -7.81 -12.66
N GLN A 152 19.50 -8.06 -13.82
CA GLN A 152 19.18 -9.22 -14.65
C GLN A 152 19.54 -10.54 -13.93
N ALA A 153 20.70 -10.59 -13.28
CA ALA A 153 21.12 -11.77 -12.54
C ALA A 153 20.15 -12.06 -11.38
N ILE A 154 19.71 -11.02 -10.66
CA ILE A 154 18.70 -11.16 -9.60
C ILE A 154 17.36 -11.64 -10.17
N GLN A 155 16.90 -11.09 -11.30
CA GLN A 155 15.68 -11.55 -11.96
C GLN A 155 15.76 -13.03 -12.36
N ASP A 156 16.91 -13.48 -12.86
CA ASP A 156 17.13 -14.88 -13.22
C ASP A 156 17.10 -15.79 -11.99
N VAL A 157 17.68 -15.35 -10.86
CA VAL A 157 17.57 -16.06 -9.57
C VAL A 157 16.12 -16.15 -9.11
N VAL A 158 15.37 -15.06 -9.18
CA VAL A 158 13.93 -15.03 -8.81
C VAL A 158 13.14 -16.01 -9.67
N LYS A 159 13.39 -16.08 -10.99
CA LYS A 159 12.72 -17.03 -11.89
C LYS A 159 13.06 -18.48 -11.54
N LYS A 160 14.33 -18.78 -11.24
CA LYS A 160 14.75 -20.13 -10.83
C LYS A 160 14.15 -20.53 -9.49
N ALA A 161 14.13 -19.60 -8.52
CA ALA A 161 13.47 -19.80 -7.23
C ALA A 161 11.96 -20.04 -7.39
N ALA A 162 11.29 -19.25 -8.23
CA ALA A 162 9.89 -19.46 -8.57
C ALA A 162 9.66 -20.83 -9.21
N GLY A 163 10.55 -21.26 -10.11
CA GLY A 163 10.51 -22.59 -10.71
C GLY A 163 10.66 -23.72 -9.69
N LEU A 164 11.54 -23.55 -8.69
CA LEU A 164 11.69 -24.50 -7.58
C LEU A 164 10.42 -24.55 -6.72
N VAL A 165 9.87 -23.39 -6.32
CA VAL A 165 8.62 -23.32 -5.55
C VAL A 165 7.47 -23.99 -6.31
N LEU A 166 7.27 -23.63 -7.58
CA LEU A 166 6.25 -24.21 -8.47
C LEU A 166 6.44 -25.72 -8.68
N LYS A 167 7.66 -26.25 -8.60
CA LYS A 167 7.90 -27.69 -8.71
C LYS A 167 7.42 -28.45 -7.48
N HIS A 168 7.45 -27.85 -6.30
CA HIS A 168 7.19 -28.53 -5.03
C HIS A 168 5.81 -28.24 -4.44
N PHE A 169 5.10 -27.25 -4.96
CA PHE A 169 3.77 -26.89 -4.46
C PHE A 169 2.76 -28.03 -4.70
N PRO A 170 1.92 -28.38 -3.71
CA PRO A 170 0.91 -29.41 -3.91
C PRO A 170 -0.24 -28.92 -4.81
N ASN A 171 -0.92 -29.85 -5.46
CA ASN A 171 -2.14 -29.54 -6.21
C ASN A 171 -3.33 -29.40 -5.26
N PRO A 172 -4.24 -28.45 -5.51
CA PRO A 172 -5.51 -28.42 -4.80
C PRO A 172 -6.37 -29.62 -5.19
N SER A 173 -7.25 -29.99 -4.28
CA SER A 173 -8.23 -31.07 -4.41
C SER A 173 -9.22 -30.81 -5.54
N THR A 174 -9.56 -29.54 -5.80
CA THR A 174 -10.41 -29.12 -6.91
C THR A 174 -9.56 -28.46 -7.98
N ILE A 175 -9.18 -29.24 -8.99
CA ILE A 175 -8.46 -28.78 -10.17
C ILE A 175 -9.02 -29.46 -11.43
N ALA A 176 -9.26 -28.68 -12.47
CA ALA A 176 -9.79 -29.19 -13.73
C ALA A 176 -9.14 -28.49 -14.92
N VAL A 177 -8.84 -29.26 -15.97
CA VAL A 177 -8.34 -28.75 -17.24
C VAL A 177 -9.26 -29.21 -18.36
N LYS A 178 -9.73 -28.27 -19.18
CA LYS A 178 -10.59 -28.53 -20.34
C LYS A 178 -10.30 -27.53 -21.46
N SER A 179 -10.65 -27.89 -22.70
CA SER A 179 -10.66 -26.91 -23.79
C SER A 179 -11.87 -25.99 -23.65
N ALA A 180 -11.68 -24.70 -23.93
CA ALA A 180 -12.73 -23.69 -23.93
C ALA A 180 -12.55 -22.76 -25.14
N GLN A 181 -13.67 -22.29 -25.70
CA GLN A 181 -13.64 -21.24 -26.72
C GLN A 181 -14.08 -19.93 -26.06
N GLU A 182 -13.16 -18.98 -25.97
CA GLU A 182 -13.37 -17.71 -25.26
C GLU A 182 -13.04 -16.53 -26.16
N LYS A 183 -13.58 -15.35 -25.82
CA LYS A 183 -13.20 -14.10 -26.46
C LYS A 183 -12.13 -13.39 -25.66
N VAL A 184 -11.09 -12.93 -26.35
CA VAL A 184 -10.01 -12.09 -25.81
C VAL A 184 -9.86 -10.89 -26.72
N ASN A 185 -10.09 -9.69 -26.20
CA ASN A 185 -10.17 -8.44 -26.96
C ASN A 185 -11.08 -8.53 -28.20
N GLY A 186 -12.22 -9.23 -28.06
CA GLY A 186 -13.19 -9.44 -29.13
C GLY A 186 -12.85 -10.57 -30.12
N GLU A 187 -11.63 -11.09 -30.13
CA GLU A 187 -11.21 -12.24 -30.95
C GLU A 187 -11.57 -13.57 -30.27
N SER A 188 -12.13 -14.53 -31.02
CA SER A 188 -12.46 -15.85 -30.49
C SER A 188 -11.25 -16.78 -30.58
N LEU A 189 -10.78 -17.30 -29.44
CA LEU A 189 -9.63 -18.19 -29.34
C LEU A 189 -10.06 -19.55 -28.77
N ASN A 190 -9.41 -20.62 -29.24
CA ASN A 190 -9.47 -21.91 -28.59
C ASN A 190 -8.37 -21.95 -27.52
N LEU A 191 -8.76 -22.05 -26.27
CA LEU A 191 -7.88 -21.96 -25.12
C LEU A 191 -7.97 -23.22 -24.27
N THR A 192 -6.91 -23.47 -23.51
CA THR A 192 -6.89 -24.46 -22.45
C THR A 192 -7.29 -23.78 -21.15
N HIS A 193 -8.46 -24.11 -20.63
CA HIS A 193 -9.00 -23.60 -19.38
C HIS A 193 -8.54 -24.46 -18.21
N LEU A 194 -7.77 -23.86 -17.30
CA LEU A 194 -7.43 -24.37 -15.98
C LEU A 194 -8.36 -23.70 -14.96
N HIS A 195 -9.08 -24.52 -14.20
CA HIS A 195 -9.91 -24.10 -13.08
C HIS A 195 -9.38 -24.70 -11.79
N MET A 196 -9.29 -23.89 -10.74
CA MET A 196 -8.84 -24.30 -9.41
C MET A 196 -9.72 -23.68 -8.34
N GLU A 197 -10.07 -24.46 -7.32
CA GLU A 197 -10.71 -23.95 -6.10
C GLU A 197 -9.92 -24.43 -4.88
N LEU A 198 -9.66 -23.51 -3.95
CA LEU A 198 -8.99 -23.79 -2.68
C LEU A 198 -9.85 -23.25 -1.54
N THR A 199 -10.01 -24.04 -0.48
CA THR A 199 -10.59 -23.53 0.77
C THR A 199 -9.51 -22.99 1.70
N GLY A 200 -9.88 -22.14 2.66
CA GLY A 200 -8.95 -21.67 3.70
C GLY A 200 -8.28 -22.82 4.46
N GLU A 201 -9.03 -23.89 4.72
CA GLU A 201 -8.55 -25.08 5.43
C GLU A 201 -7.53 -25.84 4.58
N GLU A 202 -7.82 -25.98 3.29
CA GLU A 202 -6.92 -26.62 2.34
C GLU A 202 -5.61 -25.84 2.18
N ILE A 203 -5.66 -24.51 2.11
CA ILE A 203 -4.45 -23.67 2.03
C ILE A 203 -3.53 -23.93 3.21
N LEU A 204 -4.06 -23.98 4.45
CA LEU A 204 -3.25 -24.32 5.63
C LEU A 204 -2.68 -25.74 5.49
N ASN A 205 -3.51 -26.71 5.15
CA ASN A 205 -3.09 -28.11 5.05
C ASN A 205 -2.07 -28.38 3.92
N MET A 206 -1.93 -27.48 2.94
CA MET A 206 -0.95 -27.57 1.86
C MET A 206 0.46 -27.12 2.25
N VAL A 207 0.62 -26.30 3.29
CA VAL A 207 1.91 -25.68 3.65
C VAL A 207 2.95 -26.72 4.09
N LYS A 208 2.56 -27.66 4.97
CA LYS A 208 3.48 -28.70 5.45
C LYS A 208 3.91 -29.67 4.34
N PRO A 209 3.00 -30.25 3.54
CA PRO A 209 3.38 -31.09 2.39
C PRO A 209 4.28 -30.37 1.38
N PHE A 210 4.05 -29.07 1.16
CA PHE A 210 4.94 -28.24 0.32
C PHE A 210 6.36 -28.20 0.91
N ALA A 211 6.49 -27.82 2.19
CA ALA A 211 7.79 -27.72 2.85
C ALA A 211 8.51 -29.08 2.91
N GLU A 212 7.79 -30.17 3.21
CA GLU A 212 8.34 -31.54 3.19
C GLU A 212 8.78 -31.99 1.79
N SER A 213 8.08 -31.54 0.74
CA SER A 213 8.45 -31.80 -0.65
C SER A 213 9.72 -31.05 -1.03
N LEU A 214 9.81 -29.76 -0.65
CA LEU A 214 10.97 -28.92 -0.88
C LEU A 214 12.22 -29.41 -0.13
N LEU A 215 12.04 -29.87 1.11
CA LEU A 215 13.11 -30.45 1.94
C LEU A 215 13.82 -31.64 1.26
N LYS A 216 13.10 -32.37 0.41
CA LYS A 216 13.65 -33.54 -0.33
C LYS A 216 14.47 -33.13 -1.57
N ASP A 217 14.41 -31.88 -2.02
CA ASP A 217 15.16 -31.40 -3.19
C ASP A 217 16.41 -30.62 -2.80
N GLU A 218 17.37 -31.35 -2.22
CA GLU A 218 18.69 -30.83 -1.88
C GLU A 218 19.37 -30.14 -3.07
N ALA A 219 19.30 -30.75 -4.25
CA ALA A 219 19.95 -30.24 -5.45
C ALA A 219 19.33 -28.90 -5.90
N GLY A 220 17.99 -28.80 -5.92
CA GLY A 220 17.28 -27.58 -6.26
C GLY A 220 17.57 -26.44 -5.27
N LEU A 221 17.55 -26.74 -3.96
CA LEU A 221 17.88 -25.77 -2.92
C LEU A 221 19.32 -25.25 -3.05
N LYS A 222 20.31 -26.14 -3.16
CA LYS A 222 21.72 -25.76 -3.35
C LYS A 222 21.93 -24.95 -4.63
N GLN A 223 21.22 -25.30 -5.70
CA GLN A 223 21.30 -24.56 -6.96
C GLN A 223 20.82 -23.11 -6.80
N VAL A 224 19.63 -22.89 -6.22
CA VAL A 224 19.09 -21.54 -6.01
C VAL A 224 19.99 -20.72 -5.09
N ILE A 225 20.52 -21.32 -4.02
CA ILE A 225 21.48 -20.67 -3.11
C ILE A 225 22.76 -20.28 -3.84
N GLY A 226 23.31 -21.18 -4.66
CA GLY A 226 24.51 -20.91 -5.46
C GLY A 226 24.31 -19.82 -6.52
N ASP A 227 23.16 -19.83 -7.19
CA ASP A 227 22.79 -18.79 -8.16
C ASP A 227 22.59 -17.43 -7.46
N ALA A 228 21.96 -17.41 -6.27
CA ALA A 228 21.80 -16.21 -5.46
C ALA A 228 23.15 -15.66 -4.99
N TYR A 229 24.07 -16.53 -4.57
CA TYR A 229 25.44 -16.15 -4.24
C TYR A 229 26.11 -15.44 -5.42
N ASP A 230 26.08 -16.02 -6.62
CA ASP A 230 26.70 -15.42 -7.81
C ASP A 230 26.09 -14.05 -8.16
N ALA A 231 24.78 -13.88 -7.97
CA ALA A 231 24.08 -12.65 -8.31
C ALA A 231 24.27 -11.53 -7.27
N ILE A 232 24.27 -11.89 -5.98
CA ILE A 232 24.19 -10.93 -4.86
C ILE A 232 25.57 -10.66 -4.26
N TYR A 233 26.45 -11.65 -4.15
CA TYR A 233 27.77 -11.48 -3.50
C TYR A 233 28.59 -10.34 -4.13
N PRO A 234 28.74 -10.25 -5.46
CA PRO A 234 29.49 -9.14 -6.07
C PRO A 234 28.85 -7.76 -5.80
N MET A 235 27.51 -7.71 -5.71
CA MET A 235 26.79 -6.48 -5.36
C MET A 235 27.16 -6.04 -3.94
N ILE A 236 27.07 -6.93 -2.96
CA ILE A 236 27.32 -6.55 -1.57
C ILE A 236 28.80 -6.21 -1.34
N THR A 237 29.74 -6.93 -1.98
CA THR A 237 31.16 -6.56 -1.95
C THR A 237 31.38 -5.14 -2.46
N SER A 238 30.76 -4.78 -3.59
CA SER A 238 30.89 -3.42 -4.15
C SER A 238 30.34 -2.33 -3.20
N ILE A 239 29.26 -2.64 -2.48
CA ILE A 239 28.67 -1.73 -1.49
C ILE A 239 29.60 -1.59 -0.27
N GLY A 240 30.18 -2.69 0.20
CA GLY A 240 31.11 -2.69 1.32
C GLY A 240 32.37 -1.87 1.07
N GLU A 241 32.98 -2.07 -0.10
CA GLU A 241 34.11 -1.28 -0.57
C GLU A 241 33.80 0.23 -0.55
N ALA A 242 32.57 0.62 -0.92
CA ALA A 242 32.15 2.02 -0.92
C ALA A 242 32.01 2.62 0.49
N TYR A 243 31.71 1.82 1.51
CA TYR A 243 31.66 2.26 2.91
C TYR A 243 33.00 2.18 3.64
N GLY A 244 34.06 1.67 2.99
CA GLY A 244 35.35 1.45 3.64
C GLY A 244 35.28 0.39 4.74
N GLU A 245 34.24 -0.44 4.73
CA GLU A 245 34.16 -1.66 5.52
C GLU A 245 34.65 -2.80 4.64
N ASP A 246 35.67 -3.53 5.11
CA ASP A 246 35.91 -4.88 4.60
C ASP A 246 34.71 -5.72 5.02
N ILE A 247 33.69 -5.73 4.16
CA ILE A 247 32.53 -6.57 4.34
C ILE A 247 32.98 -8.01 4.04
N GLU A 248 33.68 -8.63 5.00
CA GLU A 248 33.86 -10.08 5.11
C GLU A 248 32.53 -10.70 5.55
N LEU A 249 31.49 -10.60 4.70
CA LEU A 249 30.16 -11.14 4.96
C LEU A 249 30.17 -12.65 5.15
N LEU A 250 31.15 -13.30 4.53
CA LEU A 250 31.37 -14.71 4.58
C LEU A 250 32.86 -14.89 4.84
N PRO A 251 33.27 -15.76 5.78
CA PRO A 251 34.67 -16.11 5.97
C PRO A 251 35.31 -16.47 4.62
N GLN A 252 36.64 -16.39 4.49
CA GLN A 252 37.39 -16.74 3.26
C GLN A 252 37.28 -18.23 2.92
N GLU A 253 36.08 -18.63 2.58
CA GLU A 253 35.60 -19.95 2.24
C GLU A 253 35.32 -19.95 0.74
N SER A 254 35.55 -21.10 0.12
CA SER A 254 35.16 -21.33 -1.27
C SER A 254 33.65 -21.15 -1.44
N LYS A 255 33.20 -20.83 -2.67
CA LYS A 255 31.76 -20.77 -2.99
C LYS A 255 31.04 -22.05 -2.56
N GLU A 256 31.67 -23.20 -2.76
CA GLU A 256 31.11 -24.50 -2.40
C GLU A 256 30.87 -24.63 -0.89
N GLU A 257 31.79 -24.13 -0.06
CA GLU A 257 31.66 -24.12 1.40
C GLU A 257 30.56 -23.14 1.85
N VAL A 258 30.49 -21.95 1.26
CA VAL A 258 29.42 -20.97 1.53
C VAL A 258 28.05 -21.56 1.19
N VAL A 259 27.91 -22.14 -0.01
CA VAL A 259 26.63 -22.74 -0.46
C VAL A 259 26.24 -23.90 0.45
N ALA A 260 27.20 -24.73 0.87
CA ALA A 260 26.94 -25.81 1.82
C ALA A 260 26.48 -25.26 3.18
N SER A 261 27.13 -24.24 3.72
CA SER A 261 26.77 -23.60 4.98
C SER A 261 25.37 -22.98 4.94
N LEU A 262 25.08 -22.18 3.91
CA LEU A 262 23.76 -21.59 3.70
C LEU A 262 22.68 -22.65 3.49
N TYR A 263 22.99 -23.74 2.78
CA TYR A 263 22.08 -24.86 2.62
C TYR A 263 21.74 -25.50 3.97
N GLU A 264 22.71 -25.78 4.83
CA GLU A 264 22.45 -26.35 6.17
C GLU A 264 21.55 -25.43 7.01
N ILE A 265 21.73 -24.11 6.91
CA ILE A 265 20.87 -23.12 7.60
C ILE A 265 19.43 -23.20 7.06
N VAL A 266 19.25 -23.13 5.74
CA VAL A 266 17.92 -23.16 5.11
C VAL A 266 17.23 -24.51 5.35
N HIS A 267 17.97 -25.60 5.19
CA HIS A 267 17.47 -26.96 5.41
C HIS A 267 17.11 -27.19 6.87
N GLY A 268 17.96 -26.75 7.81
CA GLY A 268 17.68 -26.80 9.25
C GLY A 268 16.43 -26.00 9.63
N ALA A 269 16.27 -24.79 9.10
CA ALA A 269 15.07 -23.97 9.31
C ALA A 269 13.81 -24.62 8.72
N LEU A 270 13.91 -25.26 7.55
CA LEU A 270 12.81 -26.02 6.96
C LEU A 270 12.44 -27.25 7.80
N ILE A 271 13.42 -27.98 8.35
CA ILE A 271 13.16 -29.09 9.30
C ILE A 271 12.40 -28.55 10.50
N GLU A 272 12.94 -27.54 11.18
CA GLU A 272 12.32 -26.95 12.38
C GLU A 272 10.90 -26.46 12.08
N PHE A 273 10.70 -25.79 10.94
CA PHE A 273 9.38 -25.37 10.48
C PHE A 273 8.44 -26.56 10.31
N THR A 274 8.85 -27.63 9.60
CA THR A 274 7.99 -28.79 9.35
C THR A 274 7.67 -29.60 10.60
N GLU A 275 8.62 -29.74 11.54
CA GLU A 275 8.44 -30.46 12.80
C GLU A 275 7.48 -29.73 13.74
N ASN A 276 7.56 -28.41 13.79
CA ASN A 276 6.73 -27.58 14.66
C ASN A 276 5.46 -27.04 13.99
N TYR A 277 5.25 -27.34 12.70
CA TYR A 277 4.17 -26.73 11.91
C TYR A 277 2.78 -26.91 12.55
N ASP A 278 2.45 -28.12 13.02
CA ASP A 278 1.12 -28.39 13.56
C ASP A 278 0.87 -27.64 14.87
N GLU A 279 1.88 -27.54 15.74
CA GLU A 279 1.81 -26.75 16.97
C GLU A 279 1.72 -25.25 16.66
N GLN A 280 2.55 -24.74 15.73
CA GLN A 280 2.52 -23.33 15.33
C GLN A 280 1.21 -22.94 14.64
N LYS A 281 0.63 -23.85 13.86
CA LYS A 281 -0.69 -23.68 13.24
C LYS A 281 -1.77 -23.59 14.30
N GLU A 282 -1.77 -24.47 15.30
CA GLU A 282 -2.71 -24.41 16.42
C GLU A 282 -2.56 -23.11 17.22
N GLN A 283 -1.32 -22.73 17.56
CA GLN A 283 -1.03 -21.45 18.24
C GLN A 283 -1.50 -20.24 17.42
N LEU A 284 -1.24 -20.21 16.11
CA LEU A 284 -1.70 -19.15 15.22
C LEU A 284 -3.23 -19.03 15.24
N LEU A 285 -3.95 -20.15 15.26
CA LEU A 285 -5.40 -20.17 15.31
C LEU A 285 -5.92 -19.68 16.66
N GLU A 286 -5.28 -20.04 17.77
CA GLU A 286 -5.64 -19.58 19.12
C GLU A 286 -5.36 -18.08 19.34
N GLU A 287 -4.22 -17.58 18.86
CA GLU A 287 -3.80 -16.18 19.05
C GLU A 287 -4.64 -15.17 18.25
N LEU A 288 -5.36 -15.65 17.23
CA LEU A 288 -6.16 -14.83 16.33
C LEU A 288 -7.65 -15.18 16.50
N PRO A 289 -8.40 -14.47 17.36
CA PRO A 289 -9.83 -14.72 17.55
C PRO A 289 -10.60 -14.71 16.22
N GLY A 290 -11.26 -15.82 15.90
CA GLY A 290 -12.04 -15.98 14.67
C GLY A 290 -11.24 -16.41 13.43
N SER A 291 -9.95 -16.70 13.58
CA SER A 291 -9.09 -17.30 12.54
C SER A 291 -9.65 -18.60 11.98
N GLU A 292 -10.30 -19.43 12.81
CA GLU A 292 -10.97 -20.66 12.36
C GLU A 292 -12.04 -20.39 11.30
N THR A 293 -12.72 -19.25 11.38
CA THR A 293 -13.67 -18.82 10.34
C THR A 293 -12.94 -18.38 9.08
N VAL A 294 -11.88 -17.59 9.26
CA VAL A 294 -11.08 -17.01 8.17
C VAL A 294 -10.33 -18.08 7.38
N PHE A 295 -9.79 -19.10 8.04
CA PHE A 295 -9.14 -20.25 7.40
C PHE A 295 -10.06 -21.48 7.34
N GLY A 296 -11.37 -21.26 7.45
CA GLY A 296 -12.36 -22.32 7.35
C GLY A 296 -12.74 -22.65 5.90
N LYS A 297 -13.64 -23.62 5.75
CA LYS A 297 -14.18 -24.06 4.46
C LYS A 297 -14.95 -23.00 3.67
N ASP A 298 -15.48 -21.98 4.36
CA ASP A 298 -16.30 -20.91 3.76
C ASP A 298 -15.44 -19.75 3.23
N THR A 299 -14.15 -19.74 3.56
CA THR A 299 -13.15 -18.97 2.81
C THR A 299 -12.75 -19.78 1.59
N ILE A 300 -13.00 -19.25 0.40
CA ILE A 300 -12.83 -19.94 -0.87
C ILE A 300 -12.08 -19.01 -1.82
N LEU A 301 -11.01 -19.52 -2.41
CA LEU A 301 -10.31 -18.91 -3.52
C LEU A 301 -10.58 -19.71 -4.78
N LYS A 302 -11.14 -19.06 -5.80
CA LYS A 302 -11.36 -19.63 -7.13
C LYS A 302 -10.49 -18.92 -8.14
N LEU A 303 -9.90 -19.70 -9.03
CA LEU A 303 -8.99 -19.24 -10.06
C LEU A 303 -9.31 -19.90 -11.38
N ASP A 304 -9.44 -19.07 -12.41
CA ASP A 304 -9.60 -19.50 -13.77
C ASP A 304 -8.48 -18.89 -14.61
N TYR A 305 -7.73 -19.73 -15.31
CA TYR A 305 -6.70 -19.32 -16.26
C TYR A 305 -6.97 -19.95 -17.61
N TYR A 306 -6.82 -19.16 -18.67
CA TYR A 306 -7.00 -19.61 -20.04
C TYR A 306 -5.72 -19.41 -20.83
N PHE A 307 -5.11 -20.50 -21.27
CA PHE A 307 -3.83 -20.52 -21.96
C PHE A 307 -4.01 -20.76 -23.46
N ASP A 308 -3.22 -20.08 -24.28
CA ASP A 308 -3.10 -20.42 -25.71
C ASP A 308 -2.15 -21.62 -25.94
N GLU A 309 -1.98 -22.02 -27.20
CA GLU A 309 -1.10 -23.15 -27.57
C GLU A 309 0.38 -22.91 -27.22
N GLN A 310 0.80 -21.65 -27.05
CA GLN A 310 2.14 -21.27 -26.63
C GLN A 310 2.25 -21.17 -25.10
N LEU A 311 1.20 -21.53 -24.36
CA LEU A 311 1.08 -21.43 -22.90
C LEU A 311 1.09 -20.00 -22.36
N ASN A 312 0.80 -19.00 -23.19
CA ASN A 312 0.58 -17.65 -22.69
C ASN A 312 -0.79 -17.57 -22.02
N THR A 313 -0.86 -16.94 -20.86
CA THR A 313 -2.14 -16.58 -20.22
C THR A 313 -2.83 -15.51 -21.05
N ARG A 314 -4.01 -15.81 -21.59
CA ARG A 314 -4.81 -14.89 -22.42
C ARG A 314 -6.00 -14.30 -21.70
N LYS A 315 -6.53 -15.02 -20.70
CA LYS A 315 -7.60 -14.58 -19.83
C LYS A 315 -7.40 -15.17 -18.45
N ASN A 316 -7.76 -14.42 -17.42
CA ASN A 316 -7.81 -14.91 -16.05
C ASN A 316 -9.01 -14.35 -15.29
N ALA A 317 -9.42 -15.06 -14.26
CA ALA A 317 -10.36 -14.58 -13.27
C ALA A 317 -9.98 -15.11 -11.88
N LEU A 318 -10.17 -14.28 -10.87
CA LEU A 318 -10.00 -14.60 -9.46
C LEU A 318 -11.29 -14.22 -8.73
N GLU A 319 -11.80 -15.14 -7.93
CA GLU A 319 -12.84 -14.87 -6.93
C GLU A 319 -12.31 -15.35 -5.57
N LEU A 320 -11.99 -14.41 -4.70
CA LEU A 320 -11.67 -14.69 -3.31
C LEU A 320 -12.89 -14.33 -2.47
N THR A 321 -13.41 -15.27 -1.70
CA THR A 321 -14.32 -15.03 -0.59
C THR A 321 -13.57 -15.34 0.69
N VAL A 322 -13.46 -14.37 1.59
CA VAL A 322 -12.96 -14.55 2.95
C VAL A 322 -14.14 -14.51 3.91
N ALA A 323 -14.40 -15.62 4.58
CA ALA A 323 -15.39 -15.67 5.65
C ALA A 323 -14.87 -14.91 6.88
N LEU A 324 -15.75 -14.16 7.52
CA LEU A 324 -15.41 -13.33 8.68
C LEU A 324 -16.13 -13.82 9.92
N PRO A 325 -15.46 -13.86 11.08
CA PRO A 325 -16.10 -14.22 12.33
C PRO A 325 -17.16 -13.17 12.68
N ALA A 326 -18.35 -13.64 13.06
CA ALA A 326 -19.41 -12.75 13.52
C ALA A 326 -18.97 -12.05 14.81
N SER A 327 -18.93 -10.72 14.83
CA SER A 327 -18.72 -9.94 16.05
C SER A 327 -19.77 -8.85 16.19
N GLU A 328 -19.85 -8.19 17.34
CA GLU A 328 -20.70 -7.00 17.50
C GLU A 328 -20.08 -5.78 16.82
N ASP A 329 -18.74 -5.71 16.78
CA ASP A 329 -17.99 -4.60 16.21
C ASP A 329 -17.82 -4.66 14.68
N LEU A 330 -18.01 -5.84 14.08
CA LEU A 330 -17.85 -6.06 12.65
C LEU A 330 -19.12 -6.75 12.13
N PRO A 331 -20.12 -5.99 11.65
CA PRO A 331 -21.41 -6.54 11.22
C PRO A 331 -21.33 -7.17 9.81
N LEU A 332 -20.20 -7.81 9.48
CA LEU A 332 -19.92 -8.44 8.19
C LEU A 332 -19.74 -9.95 8.39
N LYS A 333 -20.15 -10.75 7.39
CA LYS A 333 -19.93 -12.20 7.36
C LYS A 333 -18.92 -12.64 6.32
N ALA A 334 -18.66 -11.82 5.30
CA ALA A 334 -17.64 -12.10 4.32
C ALA A 334 -17.08 -10.82 3.70
N PHE A 335 -15.85 -10.90 3.22
CA PHE A 335 -15.24 -9.97 2.28
C PHE A 335 -14.91 -10.72 1.01
N LYS A 336 -15.17 -10.12 -0.15
CA LYS A 336 -14.88 -10.73 -1.44
C LYS A 336 -14.10 -9.80 -2.33
N VAL A 337 -13.21 -10.40 -3.11
CA VAL A 337 -12.45 -9.75 -4.16
C VAL A 337 -12.70 -10.49 -5.45
N TYR A 338 -13.06 -9.75 -6.47
CA TYR A 338 -13.19 -10.28 -7.82
C TYR A 338 -12.19 -9.55 -8.71
N SER A 339 -11.46 -10.31 -9.51
CA SER A 339 -10.58 -9.78 -10.55
C SER A 339 -10.83 -10.54 -11.84
N GLU A 340 -10.85 -9.84 -12.96
CA GLU A 340 -10.84 -10.44 -14.29
C GLU A 340 -9.86 -9.69 -15.18
N GLY A 341 -9.19 -10.42 -16.06
CA GLY A 341 -8.18 -9.85 -16.94
C GLY A 341 -8.14 -10.55 -18.29
N GLU A 342 -7.81 -9.78 -19.33
CA GLU A 342 -7.54 -10.27 -20.68
C GLU A 342 -6.21 -9.70 -21.16
N VAL A 343 -5.41 -10.50 -21.87
CA VAL A 343 -4.10 -10.12 -22.40
C VAL A 343 -4.01 -10.48 -23.88
N TRP A 344 -3.54 -9.53 -24.69
CA TRP A 344 -3.33 -9.68 -26.13
C TRP A 344 -2.03 -8.98 -26.57
N ASN A 345 -1.72 -9.10 -27.86
CA ASN A 345 -0.51 -8.53 -28.47
C ASN A 345 0.80 -8.90 -27.73
N ILE A 346 0.87 -10.12 -27.21
CA ILE A 346 2.00 -10.62 -26.41
C ILE A 346 3.24 -10.74 -27.32
N GLY A 347 4.33 -10.09 -26.92
CA GLY A 347 5.57 -10.03 -27.71
C GLY A 347 5.51 -9.12 -28.94
N GLY A 348 4.39 -8.41 -29.15
CA GLY A 348 4.22 -7.46 -30.24
C GLY A 348 4.86 -6.09 -29.95
N ALA A 349 4.93 -5.26 -30.99
CA ALA A 349 5.37 -3.88 -30.87
C ALA A 349 4.27 -3.03 -30.26
N VAL A 350 4.50 -2.51 -29.06
CA VAL A 350 3.60 -1.63 -28.31
C VAL A 350 4.38 -0.42 -27.80
N LYS A 351 3.67 0.65 -27.44
CA LYS A 351 4.28 1.85 -26.87
C LYS A 351 3.47 2.31 -25.68
N ALA A 352 4.12 2.40 -24.52
CA ALA A 352 3.47 2.89 -23.31
C ALA A 352 3.15 4.39 -23.44
N ASN A 353 1.96 4.78 -22.99
CA ASN A 353 1.53 6.17 -22.93
C ASN A 353 2.01 6.78 -21.61
N GLN A 354 3.02 7.64 -21.65
CA GLN A 354 3.56 8.26 -20.44
C GLN A 354 2.68 9.42 -19.97
N VAL A 355 2.51 9.55 -18.65
CA VAL A 355 1.91 10.72 -18.00
C VAL A 355 2.84 11.93 -18.19
N ASP A 356 2.26 13.09 -18.50
CA ASP A 356 3.04 14.33 -18.65
C ASP A 356 3.44 14.89 -17.28
N THR A 357 4.72 14.80 -16.95
CA THR A 357 5.32 15.33 -15.71
C THR A 357 6.05 16.67 -15.91
N SER A 358 5.99 17.25 -17.12
CA SER A 358 6.79 18.44 -17.47
C SER A 358 6.43 19.70 -16.69
N LYS A 359 5.23 19.78 -16.11
CA LYS A 359 4.73 20.89 -15.29
C LYS A 359 4.98 20.70 -13.78
N GLY A 360 5.82 19.75 -13.43
CA GLY A 360 6.08 19.35 -12.05
C GLY A 360 5.14 18.24 -11.59
N VAL A 361 5.45 17.69 -10.42
CA VAL A 361 4.76 16.55 -9.81
C VAL A 361 4.58 16.80 -8.33
N LEU A 362 3.64 16.08 -7.71
CA LEU A 362 3.55 15.97 -6.25
C LEU A 362 4.26 14.68 -5.83
N ASP A 363 5.50 14.78 -5.37
CA ASP A 363 6.29 13.62 -4.91
C ASP A 363 5.82 13.18 -3.53
N VAL A 364 5.19 12.01 -3.46
CA VAL A 364 4.57 11.52 -2.22
C VAL A 364 5.50 10.69 -1.34
N LEU A 365 6.70 10.33 -1.83
CA LEU A 365 7.67 9.55 -1.05
C LEU A 365 8.73 10.44 -0.42
N ASN A 366 9.21 11.44 -1.15
CA ASN A 366 10.30 12.29 -0.69
C ASN A 366 9.82 13.54 0.05
N GLU A 367 8.55 13.93 -0.13
CA GLU A 367 7.95 15.07 0.57
C GLU A 367 6.87 14.57 1.53
N SER A 368 6.78 15.20 2.72
CA SER A 368 5.66 14.98 3.63
C SER A 368 4.43 15.70 3.07
N VAL A 369 3.71 15.05 2.16
CA VAL A 369 2.51 15.59 1.54
C VAL A 369 1.34 15.56 2.52
N THR A 370 0.79 16.73 2.86
CA THR A 370 -0.35 16.87 3.77
C THR A 370 -1.68 16.64 3.05
N PRO A 371 -2.76 16.28 3.77
CA PRO A 371 -4.09 16.13 3.17
C PRO A 371 -4.59 17.41 2.48
N GLY A 372 -4.28 18.59 3.01
CA GLY A 372 -4.63 19.84 2.37
C GLY A 372 -3.82 20.13 1.10
N GLN A 373 -2.54 19.75 1.04
CA GLN A 373 -1.77 19.77 -0.22
C GLN A 373 -2.38 18.85 -1.28
N VAL A 374 -2.75 17.62 -0.91
CA VAL A 374 -3.47 16.70 -1.80
C VAL A 374 -4.75 17.36 -2.32
N LEU A 375 -5.58 17.89 -1.43
CA LEU A 375 -6.85 18.50 -1.82
C LEU A 375 -6.67 19.73 -2.73
N ARG A 376 -5.69 20.59 -2.45
CA ARG A 376 -5.37 21.77 -3.29
C ARG A 376 -4.82 21.40 -4.67
N ASN A 377 -4.25 20.20 -4.82
CA ASN A 377 -3.80 19.70 -6.11
C ASN A 377 -4.97 19.44 -7.07
N PHE A 378 -6.20 19.31 -6.56
CA PHE A 378 -7.37 19.13 -7.42
C PHE A 378 -8.08 20.46 -7.76
N GLU A 379 -8.72 20.50 -8.92
CA GLU A 379 -9.70 21.52 -9.27
C GLU A 379 -10.93 21.38 -8.36
N LYS A 380 -11.45 22.51 -7.86
CA LYS A 380 -12.50 22.52 -6.82
C LYS A 380 -13.84 21.95 -7.28
N ASP A 381 -14.08 21.95 -8.59
CA ASP A 381 -15.27 21.41 -9.23
C ASP A 381 -15.10 19.97 -9.71
N SER A 382 -13.90 19.39 -9.59
CA SER A 382 -13.66 17.98 -9.94
C SER A 382 -14.41 17.03 -9.01
N GLN A 383 -14.85 15.88 -9.54
CA GLN A 383 -15.55 14.88 -8.75
C GLN A 383 -14.69 14.36 -7.59
N ILE A 384 -13.41 14.11 -7.85
CA ILE A 384 -12.46 13.63 -6.85
C ILE A 384 -12.23 14.64 -5.72
N TYR A 385 -12.24 15.95 -5.99
CA TYR A 385 -12.14 16.97 -4.93
C TYR A 385 -13.26 16.81 -3.91
N ASN A 386 -14.50 16.66 -4.38
CA ASN A 386 -15.66 16.49 -3.50
C ASN A 386 -15.63 15.13 -2.78
N VAL A 387 -15.18 14.06 -3.45
CA VAL A 387 -14.99 12.76 -2.78
C VAL A 387 -13.98 12.88 -1.63
N LEU A 388 -12.80 13.45 -1.89
CA LEU A 388 -11.76 13.58 -0.86
C LEU A 388 -12.20 14.49 0.30
N LYS A 389 -12.89 15.59 -0.02
CA LYS A 389 -13.29 16.60 0.96
C LYS A 389 -14.55 16.22 1.74
N ASP A 390 -15.62 15.87 1.05
CA ASP A 390 -16.95 15.77 1.66
C ASP A 390 -17.25 14.33 2.10
N ASP A 391 -16.89 13.35 1.26
CA ASP A 391 -17.16 11.95 1.53
C ASP A 391 -16.09 11.34 2.44
N LEU A 392 -14.81 11.48 2.09
CA LEU A 392 -13.67 10.92 2.84
C LEU A 392 -13.14 11.86 3.94
N LYS A 393 -13.47 13.15 3.87
CA LYS A 393 -13.12 14.16 4.89
C LYS A 393 -11.63 14.17 5.24
N ILE A 394 -10.76 14.05 4.24
CA ILE A 394 -9.31 13.90 4.45
C ILE A 394 -8.68 15.10 5.17
N THR A 395 -9.32 16.27 5.13
CA THR A 395 -8.87 17.51 5.78
C THR A 395 -9.41 17.71 7.18
N HIS A 396 -10.35 16.87 7.62
CA HIS A 396 -11.05 17.01 8.89
C HIS A 396 -10.10 16.79 10.06
N LYS A 397 -10.08 17.72 11.01
CA LYS A 397 -9.26 17.64 12.22
C LYS A 397 -10.10 17.99 13.42
N THR A 398 -9.96 17.21 14.49
CA THR A 398 -10.51 17.54 15.80
C THR A 398 -9.41 17.40 16.83
N MET A 399 -9.21 18.43 17.66
CA MET A 399 -8.30 18.40 18.79
C MET A 399 -8.95 19.06 20.02
N PHE A 400 -8.45 18.70 21.20
CA PHE A 400 -8.92 19.23 22.48
C PHE A 400 -7.77 19.87 23.22
N LEU A 401 -7.97 21.09 23.72
CA LEU A 401 -7.03 21.81 24.54
C LEU A 401 -7.49 21.84 25.99
N SER A 402 -6.56 21.48 26.89
CA SER A 402 -6.76 21.59 28.32
C SER A 402 -6.89 23.06 28.75
N PRO A 403 -7.81 23.36 29.71
CA PRO A 403 -7.90 24.69 30.32
C PRO A 403 -6.67 25.06 31.16
N GLU A 404 -5.90 24.06 31.60
CA GLU A 404 -4.70 24.22 32.40
C GLU A 404 -3.46 23.97 31.54
N SER A 405 -2.49 24.88 31.57
CA SER A 405 -1.16 24.62 31.03
C SER A 405 -0.46 23.61 31.95
N ASP A 406 -0.27 22.38 31.47
CA ASP A 406 0.57 21.41 32.14
C ASP A 406 2.06 21.79 32.00
N ASP A 407 2.93 21.17 32.81
CA ASP A 407 4.39 21.40 32.76
C ASP A 407 5.02 21.07 31.40
N TYR A 408 4.29 20.36 30.54
CA TYR A 408 4.70 20.02 29.18
C TYR A 408 4.33 21.10 28.15
N GLY A 409 3.53 22.10 28.54
CA GLY A 409 3.24 23.28 27.72
C GLY A 409 2.24 23.04 26.60
N TYR A 410 1.33 22.08 26.73
CA TYR A 410 0.32 21.78 25.71
C TYR A 410 -1.05 22.45 25.95
N GLY A 411 -1.24 23.07 27.12
CA GLY A 411 -2.49 23.73 27.50
C GLY A 411 -2.59 25.21 27.11
N VAL A 412 -3.76 25.78 27.36
CA VAL A 412 -4.07 27.19 27.06
C VAL A 412 -3.57 28.09 28.19
N ILE A 413 -2.86 29.16 27.83
CA ILE A 413 -2.50 30.23 28.78
C ILE A 413 -3.46 31.40 28.64
N LYS A 414 -4.01 31.89 29.75
CA LYS A 414 -4.87 33.08 29.78
C LYS A 414 -4.08 34.29 30.25
N LYS A 415 -4.08 35.37 29.46
CA LYS A 415 -3.51 36.68 29.82
C LYS A 415 -4.47 37.79 29.44
N ASN A 416 -4.86 38.64 30.39
CA ASN A 416 -5.82 39.73 30.18
C ASN A 416 -7.11 39.29 29.48
N ASN A 417 -7.70 38.17 29.93
CA ASN A 417 -8.88 37.54 29.34
C ASN A 417 -8.72 37.04 27.88
N GLN A 418 -7.49 36.99 27.36
CA GLN A 418 -7.17 36.41 26.05
C GLN A 418 -6.51 35.05 26.24
N SER A 419 -6.97 34.06 25.47
CA SER A 419 -6.38 32.72 25.43
C SER A 419 -5.26 32.64 24.40
N PHE A 420 -4.17 31.97 24.78
CA PHE A 420 -2.97 31.74 23.97
C PHE A 420 -2.61 30.26 23.95
N VAL A 421 -2.02 29.84 22.85
CA VAL A 421 -1.57 28.46 22.61
C VAL A 421 -0.15 28.49 22.05
N PRO A 422 0.70 27.48 22.33
CA PRO A 422 1.98 27.35 21.64
C PRO A 422 1.74 27.21 20.13
N LEU A 423 2.41 28.06 19.34
CA LEU A 423 2.18 28.12 17.90
C LEU A 423 2.44 26.77 17.22
N ARG A 424 3.62 26.18 17.48
CA ARG A 424 4.04 24.93 16.84
C ARG A 424 3.08 23.78 17.15
N TYR A 425 2.62 23.69 18.39
CA TYR A 425 1.66 22.66 18.78
C TYR A 425 0.36 22.79 18.00
N LEU A 426 -0.22 23.99 17.91
CA LEU A 426 -1.45 24.21 17.15
C LEU A 426 -1.25 23.95 15.65
N THR A 427 -0.14 24.40 15.07
CA THR A 427 0.11 24.25 13.63
C THR A 427 0.34 22.78 13.27
N ASP A 428 1.05 22.02 14.10
CA ASP A 428 1.31 20.60 13.84
C ASP A 428 0.01 19.79 13.84
N GLN A 429 -0.92 20.10 14.76
CA GLN A 429 -2.24 19.44 14.82
C GLN A 429 -3.15 19.79 13.63
N LEU A 430 -2.89 20.92 12.96
CA LEU A 430 -3.64 21.42 11.82
C LEU A 430 -2.82 21.35 10.52
N ASP A 431 -1.78 20.52 10.47
CA ASP A 431 -0.91 20.28 9.29
C ASP A 431 -0.30 21.56 8.66
N ALA A 432 -0.21 22.65 9.42
CA ALA A 432 0.25 23.93 8.94
C ALA A 432 1.78 24.06 9.06
N GLU A 433 2.44 24.50 8.00
CA GLU A 433 3.90 24.63 7.99
C GLU A 433 4.33 25.92 8.71
N VAL A 434 5.32 25.83 9.62
CA VAL A 434 5.90 27.01 10.28
C VAL A 434 7.29 27.31 9.72
N LYS A 435 7.42 28.44 9.03
CA LYS A 435 8.69 29.00 8.53
C LYS A 435 9.18 30.11 9.44
N TRP A 436 10.39 29.95 9.97
CA TRP A 436 11.04 30.94 10.82
C TRP A 436 12.55 30.93 10.64
N THR A 437 13.16 32.12 10.69
CA THR A 437 14.62 32.31 10.64
C THR A 437 15.15 32.70 12.02
N LYS A 438 16.23 32.05 12.48
CA LYS A 438 16.85 32.35 13.77
C LYS A 438 17.19 33.84 13.91
N GLY A 439 16.76 34.45 15.02
CA GLY A 439 16.95 35.88 15.30
C GLY A 439 15.88 36.80 14.68
N SER A 440 15.03 36.30 13.79
CA SER A 440 13.87 37.03 13.30
C SER A 440 12.75 37.06 14.33
N LYS A 441 12.06 38.21 14.46
CA LYS A 441 10.78 38.31 15.18
C LYS A 441 9.58 37.97 14.28
N LYS A 442 9.81 37.78 12.98
CA LYS A 442 8.80 37.45 11.98
C LYS A 442 8.68 35.94 11.85
N ILE A 443 7.46 35.42 11.94
CA ILE A 443 7.11 34.01 11.76
C ILE A 443 6.09 33.95 10.63
N THR A 444 6.31 33.05 9.68
CA THR A 444 5.35 32.76 8.60
C THR A 444 4.77 31.38 8.83
N VAL A 445 3.45 31.27 8.82
CA VAL A 445 2.72 30.01 8.88
C VAL A 445 2.01 29.82 7.54
N VAL A 446 2.12 28.65 6.92
CA VAL A 446 1.43 28.33 5.65
C VAL A 446 0.18 27.52 5.98
N ASN A 447 -0.98 28.04 5.61
CA ASN A 447 -2.26 27.35 5.81
C ASN A 447 -2.35 26.12 4.90
N ASP A 448 -2.65 24.96 5.49
CA ASP A 448 -2.71 23.69 4.76
C ASP A 448 -3.90 23.56 3.79
N LEU A 449 -5.01 24.27 4.01
CA LEU A 449 -6.17 24.17 3.11
C LEU A 449 -6.09 25.17 1.95
N THR A 450 -5.48 26.33 2.16
CA THR A 450 -5.47 27.42 1.18
C THR A 450 -4.11 27.67 0.54
N GLY A 451 -3.02 27.25 1.19
CA GLY A 451 -1.65 27.61 0.80
C GLY A 451 -1.30 29.07 1.12
N GLU A 452 -2.19 29.82 1.76
CA GLU A 452 -1.95 31.23 2.09
C GLU A 452 -0.97 31.38 3.25
N GLU A 453 -0.14 32.42 3.18
CA GLU A 453 0.77 32.78 4.27
C GLU A 453 0.06 33.60 5.35
N ILE A 454 0.28 33.23 6.60
CA ILE A 454 -0.08 33.96 7.81
C ILE A 454 1.20 34.45 8.45
N VAL A 455 1.42 35.76 8.41
CA VAL A 455 2.64 36.40 8.91
C VAL A 455 2.38 37.05 10.25
N LEU A 456 3.09 36.57 11.27
CA LEU A 456 3.05 37.07 12.64
C LEU A 456 4.38 37.78 12.97
N THR A 457 4.32 38.84 13.77
CA THR A 457 5.51 39.47 14.34
C THR A 457 5.41 39.50 15.86
N VAL A 458 6.39 38.90 16.53
CA VAL A 458 6.46 38.85 18.01
C VAL A 458 6.46 40.27 18.58
N GLY A 459 5.53 40.54 19.50
CA GLY A 459 5.33 41.85 20.11
C GLY A 459 4.47 42.83 19.30
N SER A 460 4.03 42.47 18.08
CA SER A 460 3.14 43.29 17.25
C SER A 460 1.70 42.83 17.35
N LYS A 461 0.75 43.77 17.39
CA LYS A 461 -0.68 43.50 17.21
C LYS A 461 -1.11 43.51 15.74
N THR A 462 -0.18 43.66 14.80
CA THR A 462 -0.47 43.60 13.36
C THR A 462 0.06 42.28 12.81
N ALA A 463 -0.82 41.53 12.15
CA ALA A 463 -0.52 40.33 11.38
C ALA A 463 -0.91 40.54 9.91
N SER A 464 -0.53 39.62 9.03
CA SER A 464 -1.04 39.55 7.66
C SER A 464 -1.53 38.15 7.34
N VAL A 465 -2.68 38.01 6.66
CA VAL A 465 -3.25 36.74 6.19
C VAL A 465 -3.52 36.87 4.71
N GLY A 466 -2.89 36.02 3.89
CA GLY A 466 -3.02 36.12 2.42
C GLY A 466 -2.60 37.49 1.88
N GLY A 467 -1.64 38.16 2.54
CA GLY A 467 -1.16 39.50 2.18
C GLY A 467 -1.99 40.66 2.73
N LYS A 468 -3.13 40.42 3.40
CA LYS A 468 -3.98 41.47 3.98
C LYS A 468 -3.68 41.66 5.47
N ASN A 469 -3.49 42.91 5.88
CA ASN A 469 -3.23 43.24 7.28
C ASN A 469 -4.47 43.02 8.17
N VAL A 470 -4.26 42.39 9.32
CA VAL A 470 -5.27 42.12 10.35
C VAL A 470 -4.76 42.60 11.70
N THR A 471 -5.64 43.22 12.50
CA THR A 471 -5.33 43.62 13.88
C THR A 471 -5.67 42.50 14.86
N LEU A 472 -4.68 42.07 15.64
CA LEU A 472 -4.78 41.08 16.69
C LEU A 472 -5.27 41.70 18.00
N GLN A 473 -6.11 40.97 18.73
CA GLN A 473 -6.54 41.38 20.08
C GLN A 473 -5.35 41.51 21.04
N ALA A 474 -4.38 40.60 20.91
CA ALA A 474 -3.13 40.63 21.64
C ALA A 474 -1.94 40.23 20.76
N ALA A 475 -0.76 40.74 21.09
CA ALA A 475 0.45 40.43 20.35
C ALA A 475 0.97 39.02 20.69
N PRO A 476 1.52 38.27 19.72
CA PRO A 476 2.29 37.06 20.00
C PRO A 476 3.50 37.38 20.90
N PHE A 477 3.88 36.43 21.74
CA PHE A 477 5.02 36.60 22.65
C PHE A 477 5.81 35.30 22.81
N VAL A 478 7.07 35.40 23.22
CA VAL A 478 7.90 34.25 23.59
C VAL A 478 7.70 33.99 25.08
N HIS A 479 7.27 32.77 25.43
CA HIS A 479 7.07 32.36 26.82
C HIS A 479 8.38 31.89 27.47
N ASN A 480 8.37 31.66 28.78
CA ASN A 480 9.57 31.35 29.56
C ASN A 480 10.27 30.06 29.12
N ASN A 481 9.53 29.13 28.50
CA ASN A 481 10.06 27.89 27.92
C ASN A 481 10.64 28.07 26.50
N GLY A 482 10.76 29.30 26.00
CA GLY A 482 11.27 29.62 24.66
C GLY A 482 10.27 29.42 23.52
N SER A 483 9.07 28.88 23.78
CA SER A 483 8.04 28.71 22.75
C SER A 483 7.33 30.03 22.45
N THR A 484 6.96 30.23 21.18
CA THR A 484 6.12 31.37 20.80
C THR A 484 4.66 31.02 21.04
N TYR A 485 3.96 31.86 21.79
CA TYR A 485 2.54 31.78 22.07
C TYR A 485 1.78 32.81 21.23
N VAL A 486 0.68 32.36 20.64
CA VAL A 486 -0.17 33.15 19.73
C VAL A 486 -1.61 33.21 20.23
N PRO A 487 -2.37 34.28 19.90
CA PRO A 487 -3.79 34.33 20.25
C PRO A 487 -4.54 33.17 19.62
N LEU A 488 -5.06 32.27 20.46
CA LEU A 488 -5.61 30.98 20.05
C LEU A 488 -6.73 31.14 19.01
N ARG A 489 -7.72 32.00 19.30
CA ARG A 489 -8.86 32.23 18.41
C ARG A 489 -8.44 32.68 17.01
N PHE A 490 -7.57 33.70 16.94
CA PHE A 490 -7.07 34.21 15.67
C PHE A 490 -6.37 33.11 14.88
N MET A 491 -5.47 32.36 15.53
CA MET A 491 -4.66 31.37 14.82
C MET A 491 -5.50 30.19 14.33
N ALA A 492 -6.44 29.69 15.14
CA ALA A 492 -7.34 28.62 14.72
C ALA A 492 -8.25 29.07 13.55
N GLU A 493 -8.88 30.25 13.64
CA GLU A 493 -9.71 30.79 12.55
C GLU A 493 -8.90 31.01 11.26
N ALA A 494 -7.68 31.55 11.37
CA ALA A 494 -6.81 31.75 10.22
C ALA A 494 -6.35 30.43 9.57
N LEU A 495 -6.35 29.32 10.31
CA LEU A 495 -6.07 27.96 9.82
C LEU A 495 -7.34 27.21 9.36
N GLY A 496 -8.49 27.89 9.32
CA GLY A 496 -9.76 27.31 8.86
C GLY A 496 -10.48 26.48 9.92
N ALA A 497 -10.08 26.57 11.20
CA ALA A 497 -10.71 25.84 12.29
C ALA A 497 -11.65 26.73 13.13
N THR A 498 -12.68 26.12 13.70
CA THR A 498 -13.59 26.72 14.69
C THR A 498 -13.23 26.27 16.10
N LEU A 499 -13.63 27.06 17.10
CA LEU A 499 -13.43 26.73 18.51
C LEU A 499 -14.76 26.61 19.23
N HIS A 500 -14.88 25.60 20.09
CA HIS A 500 -16.03 25.41 20.96
C HIS A 500 -15.57 25.25 22.42
N LEU A 501 -16.29 25.89 23.34
CA LEU A 501 -16.11 25.65 24.77
C LEU A 501 -16.85 24.38 25.14
N GLU A 502 -16.12 23.45 25.74
CA GLU A 502 -16.64 22.20 26.25
C GLU A 502 -16.85 22.29 27.78
N GLY A 503 -17.38 21.21 28.37
CA GLY A 503 -17.48 21.07 29.82
C GLY A 503 -16.12 21.26 30.52
N ASP A 504 -16.16 21.73 31.76
CA ASP A 504 -14.98 21.89 32.63
C ASP A 504 -13.87 22.81 32.08
N GLY A 505 -14.21 23.68 31.12
CA GLY A 505 -13.31 24.69 30.57
C GLY A 505 -12.41 24.22 29.42
N TRP A 506 -12.56 22.96 28.98
CA TRP A 506 -11.90 22.43 27.79
C TRP A 506 -12.31 23.22 26.54
N ILE A 507 -11.40 23.25 25.56
CA ILE A 507 -11.66 23.89 24.26
C ILE A 507 -11.49 22.84 23.19
N SER A 508 -12.52 22.57 22.40
CA SER A 508 -12.38 21.79 21.17
C SER A 508 -12.08 22.70 19.99
N ILE A 509 -11.20 22.25 19.10
CA ILE A 509 -10.88 22.90 17.84
C ILE A 509 -11.22 21.92 16.75
N LYS A 510 -12.04 22.36 15.79
CA LYS A 510 -12.52 21.53 14.68
C LYS A 510 -12.23 22.22 13.36
N ARG A 511 -11.67 21.50 12.42
CA ARG A 511 -11.51 21.92 11.02
C ARG A 511 -12.28 20.93 10.17
N ASP A 512 -13.18 21.45 9.34
CA ASP A 512 -13.99 20.65 8.44
C ASP A 512 -13.20 20.19 7.20
#